data_AF-T0QKD2-F1
#
_entry.id   AF-T0QKD2-F1
#
_cell.length_a   1.000
_cell.length_b   1.000
_cell.length_c   1.000
_cell.angle_alpha   90.00
_cell.angle_beta   90.00
_cell.angle_gamma   90.00
#
_symmetry.space_group_name_H-M   'P 1'
#
loop_
_entity.id
_entity.type
_entity.pdbx_description
1 polymer ?
#
loop_
_entity_poly.entity_id
_entity_poly.type
_entity_poly.pdbx_seq_one_letter_code
_entity_poly.pdbx_strand_id
1 'polypeptide(L)'
;MSSIFEVEQLQAKYNLPPRKIYELHARFQAAIKGDMRDPNVNTTILTALLRSCIEPNTTEPSFSRFVEHYTLFSSDKLPDKLQAIHQWLLLMAHKETPTSMNDLSPSDLRGILAPYSSDPALLSLQINDMLPTTESTGLSAAAFASYVTTRRPVPELATMLSQTK
;
A
#
# COMPACT_ATOMS: atom_id res chain seq x y z
N MET A 1 12.34 -16.16 -20.34
CA MET A 1 12.21 -15.27 -21.51
C MET A 1 10.72 -15.15 -21.84
N SER A 2 10.10 -13.98 -21.62
CA SER A 2 8.72 -13.64 -22.04
C SER A 2 8.42 -12.12 -22.00
N SER A 3 9.42 -11.24 -22.26
CA SER A 3 9.28 -9.81 -21.92
C SER A 3 8.53 -8.95 -22.94
N ILE A 4 8.49 -9.30 -24.23
CA ILE A 4 7.89 -8.43 -25.26
C ILE A 4 6.35 -8.55 -25.25
N PHE A 5 5.83 -9.77 -25.21
CA PHE A 5 4.39 -10.03 -25.22
C PHE A 5 3.69 -9.55 -23.94
N GLU A 6 4.36 -9.67 -22.79
CA GLU A 6 3.85 -9.16 -21.51
C GLU A 6 3.78 -7.62 -21.49
N VAL A 7 4.79 -6.94 -22.07
CA VAL A 7 4.78 -5.47 -22.20
C VAL A 7 3.63 -5.00 -23.10
N GLU A 8 3.43 -5.63 -24.26
CA GLU A 8 2.33 -5.28 -25.18
C GLU A 8 0.94 -5.52 -24.56
N GLN A 9 0.77 -6.61 -23.80
CA GLN A 9 -0.47 -6.89 -23.08
C GLN A 9 -0.74 -5.84 -21.99
N LEU A 10 0.27 -5.45 -21.22
CA LEU A 10 0.12 -4.45 -20.16
C LEU A 10 -0.15 -3.05 -20.73
N GLN A 11 0.43 -2.72 -21.90
CA GLN A 11 0.10 -1.49 -22.64
C GLN A 11 -1.37 -1.47 -23.01
N ALA A 12 -1.87 -2.53 -23.66
CA ALA A 12 -3.25 -2.63 -24.09
C ALA A 12 -4.23 -2.62 -22.90
N LYS A 13 -3.89 -3.34 -21.82
CA LYS A 13 -4.76 -3.46 -20.63
C LYS A 13 -4.89 -2.16 -19.85
N TYR A 14 -3.80 -1.43 -19.66
CA TYR A 14 -3.76 -0.25 -18.79
C TYR A 14 -3.63 1.08 -19.54
N ASN A 15 -3.62 1.05 -20.88
CA ASN A 15 -3.47 2.21 -21.75
C ASN A 15 -2.24 3.08 -21.40
N LEU A 16 -1.10 2.43 -21.12
CA LEU A 16 0.16 3.09 -20.77
C LEU A 16 1.10 3.17 -21.97
N PRO A 17 1.86 4.27 -22.14
CA PRO A 17 2.91 4.35 -23.16
C PRO A 17 4.00 3.28 -22.94
N PRO A 18 4.58 2.70 -24.01
CA PRO A 18 5.64 1.70 -23.91
C PRO A 18 6.80 2.13 -23.02
N ARG A 19 7.24 3.39 -23.17
CA ARG A 19 8.32 3.99 -22.37
C ARG A 19 8.04 3.92 -20.87
N LYS A 20 6.78 4.13 -20.46
CA LYS A 20 6.40 4.07 -19.05
C LYS A 20 6.48 2.65 -18.52
N ILE A 21 6.10 1.63 -19.30
CA ILE A 21 6.19 0.23 -18.88
C ILE A 21 7.65 -0.18 -18.68
N TYR A 22 8.56 0.21 -19.57
CA TYR A 22 9.99 -0.07 -19.38
C TYR A 22 10.55 0.62 -18.13
N GLU A 23 10.13 1.86 -17.87
CA GLU A 23 10.51 2.58 -16.65
C GLU A 23 10.01 1.86 -15.38
N LEU A 24 8.74 1.44 -15.38
CA LEU A 24 8.16 0.67 -14.27
C LEU A 24 8.87 -0.68 -14.10
N HIS A 25 9.22 -1.36 -15.19
CA HIS A 25 9.96 -2.61 -15.14
C HIS A 25 11.35 -2.42 -14.53
N ALA A 26 12.07 -1.36 -14.91
CA ALA A 26 13.36 -1.03 -14.31
C ALA A 26 13.25 -0.74 -12.81
N ARG A 27 12.23 0.04 -12.40
CA ARG A 27 11.95 0.32 -10.97
C ARG A 27 11.60 -0.95 -10.19
N PHE A 28 10.80 -1.83 -10.78
CA PHE A 28 10.41 -3.11 -10.19
C PHE A 28 11.61 -4.04 -10.00
N GLN A 29 12.47 -4.17 -11.03
CA GLN A 29 13.71 -4.96 -10.94
C GLN A 29 14.67 -4.40 -9.88
N ALA A 30 14.81 -3.07 -9.79
CA ALA A 30 15.62 -2.43 -8.75
C ALA A 30 15.05 -2.67 -7.35
N ALA A 31 13.72 -2.67 -7.21
CA ALA A 31 13.04 -2.95 -5.95
C ALA A 31 13.30 -4.37 -5.44
N ILE A 32 13.15 -5.37 -6.32
CA ILE A 32 13.33 -6.79 -5.97
C ILE A 32 14.79 -7.10 -5.61
N LYS A 33 15.74 -6.50 -6.32
CA LYS A 33 17.17 -6.71 -6.07
C LYS A 33 17.68 -5.98 -4.82
N GLY A 34 16.87 -5.13 -4.20
CA GLY A 34 17.30 -4.27 -3.09
C GLY A 34 18.25 -3.15 -3.52
N ASP A 35 18.29 -2.84 -4.81
CA ASP A 35 19.20 -1.84 -5.39
C ASP A 35 18.63 -0.41 -5.32
N MET A 36 17.41 -0.23 -4.82
CA MET A 36 16.87 1.10 -4.53
C MET A 36 17.61 1.74 -3.35
N ARG A 37 18.62 2.55 -3.67
CA ARG A 37 19.44 3.31 -2.71
C ARG A 37 18.94 4.74 -2.48
N ASP A 38 17.64 4.98 -2.65
CA ASP A 38 17.06 6.31 -2.38
C ASP A 38 16.79 6.44 -0.87
N PRO A 39 17.45 7.38 -0.16
CA PRO A 39 17.24 7.57 1.28
C PRO A 39 15.82 8.02 1.64
N ASN A 40 15.03 8.48 0.67
CA ASN A 40 13.64 8.86 0.88
C ASN A 40 12.68 7.67 0.77
N VAL A 41 13.15 6.50 0.34
CA VAL A 41 12.31 5.30 0.22
C VAL A 41 12.24 4.59 1.55
N ASN A 42 11.03 4.56 2.13
CA ASN A 42 10.77 3.75 3.30
C ASN A 42 10.74 2.26 2.91
N THR A 43 11.76 1.52 3.33
CA THR A 43 11.94 0.09 3.01
C THR A 43 10.78 -0.78 3.50
N THR A 44 10.12 -0.40 4.60
CA THR A 44 8.96 -1.14 5.13
C THR A 44 7.76 -0.99 4.21
N ILE A 45 7.49 0.23 3.73
CA ILE A 45 6.40 0.51 2.79
C ILE A 45 6.69 -0.15 1.44
N LEU A 46 7.93 -0.05 0.93
CA LEU A 46 8.33 -0.70 -0.31
C LEU A 46 8.16 -2.23 -0.22
N THR A 47 8.54 -2.84 0.91
CA THR A 47 8.37 -4.27 1.14
C THR A 47 6.89 -4.66 1.14
N ALA A 48 6.03 -3.86 1.79
CA ALA A 48 4.59 -4.11 1.79
C ALA A 48 3.97 -4.00 0.38
N LEU A 49 4.39 -3.01 -0.42
CA LEU A 49 4.00 -2.88 -1.82
C LEU A 49 4.44 -4.09 -2.65
N LEU A 50 5.69 -4.55 -2.50
CA LEU A 50 6.14 -5.75 -3.22
C LEU A 50 5.35 -6.98 -2.78
N ARG A 51 5.05 -7.12 -1.50
CA ARG A 51 4.20 -8.22 -1.00
C ARG A 51 2.77 -8.15 -1.52
N SER A 52 2.21 -6.97 -1.72
CA SER A 52 0.88 -6.84 -2.34
C SER A 52 0.86 -7.24 -3.82
N CYS A 53 2.03 -7.32 -4.45
CA CYS A 53 2.19 -7.78 -5.83
C CYS A 53 2.35 -9.31 -5.95
N ILE A 54 2.38 -10.06 -4.85
CA ILE A 54 2.49 -11.53 -4.88
C ILE A 54 1.11 -12.12 -5.23
N GLU A 55 1.08 -13.00 -6.23
CA GLU A 55 -0.15 -13.66 -6.67
C GLU A 55 -0.45 -14.90 -5.81
N PRO A 56 -1.71 -15.36 -5.77
CA PRO A 56 -2.05 -16.60 -5.10
C PRO A 56 -1.18 -17.76 -5.62
N ASN A 57 -0.60 -18.54 -4.71
CA ASN A 57 0.29 -19.67 -5.00
C ASN A 57 1.68 -19.30 -5.55
N THR A 58 2.07 -18.02 -5.55
CA THR A 58 3.46 -17.60 -5.82
C THR A 58 4.09 -17.06 -4.53
N THR A 59 5.42 -17.07 -4.49
CA THR A 59 6.21 -16.40 -3.43
C THR A 59 6.88 -15.13 -3.95
N GLU A 60 6.95 -14.97 -5.27
CA GLU A 60 7.59 -13.84 -5.92
C GLU A 60 6.56 -12.78 -6.33
N PRO A 61 6.91 -11.49 -6.21
CA PRO A 61 6.07 -10.40 -6.68
C PRO A 61 5.94 -10.43 -8.22
N SER A 62 4.76 -10.10 -8.72
CA SER A 62 4.43 -10.05 -10.13
C SER A 62 4.55 -8.62 -10.68
N PHE A 63 5.22 -8.47 -11.83
CA PHE A 63 5.33 -7.16 -12.49
C PHE A 63 3.97 -6.63 -12.94
N SER A 64 3.06 -7.52 -13.38
CA SER A 64 1.73 -7.14 -13.81
C SER A 64 0.90 -6.51 -12.67
N ARG A 65 1.03 -7.03 -11.45
CA ARG A 65 0.44 -6.48 -10.22
C ARG A 65 1.08 -5.16 -9.81
N PHE A 66 2.39 -5.02 -9.99
CA PHE A 66 3.08 -3.75 -9.75
C PHE A 66 2.55 -2.63 -10.67
N VAL A 67 2.34 -2.93 -11.96
CA VAL A 67 1.71 -1.99 -12.90
C VAL A 67 0.26 -1.69 -12.52
N GLU A 68 -0.50 -2.71 -12.07
CA GLU A 68 -1.87 -2.53 -11.57
C GLU A 68 -1.91 -1.50 -10.43
N HIS A 69 -1.05 -1.65 -9.42
CA HIS A 69 -0.93 -0.69 -8.33
C HIS A 69 -0.55 0.71 -8.83
N TYR A 70 0.41 0.84 -9.76
CA TYR A 70 0.75 2.15 -10.34
C TYR A 70 -0.47 2.84 -10.99
N THR A 71 -1.26 2.09 -11.75
CA THR A 71 -2.43 2.62 -12.45
C THR A 71 -3.56 2.97 -11.48
N LEU A 72 -3.72 2.21 -10.39
CA LEU A 72 -4.70 2.47 -9.35
C LEU A 72 -4.48 3.86 -8.73
N PHE A 73 -3.25 4.18 -8.37
CA PHE A 73 -2.91 5.49 -7.79
C PHE A 73 -2.92 6.63 -8.82
N SER A 74 -2.89 6.30 -10.11
CA SER A 74 -3.12 7.25 -11.21
C SER A 74 -4.61 7.49 -11.52
N SER A 75 -5.52 6.69 -10.95
CA SER A 75 -6.98 6.83 -11.17
C SER A 75 -7.64 7.80 -10.18
N ASP A 76 -8.87 8.24 -10.44
CA ASP A 76 -9.63 9.10 -9.51
C ASP A 76 -10.45 8.31 -8.46
N LYS A 77 -10.27 6.99 -8.39
CA LYS A 77 -11.05 6.10 -7.53
C LYS A 77 -10.52 6.09 -6.10
N LEU A 78 -10.82 7.14 -5.34
CA LEU A 78 -10.39 7.26 -3.94
C LEU A 78 -10.75 6.03 -3.07
N PRO A 79 -11.95 5.42 -3.15
CA PRO A 79 -12.28 4.23 -2.35
C PRO A 79 -11.31 3.06 -2.60
N ASP A 80 -11.00 2.77 -3.87
CA ASP A 80 -10.11 1.68 -4.25
C ASP A 80 -8.67 1.94 -3.76
N LYS A 81 -8.22 3.21 -3.78
CA LYS A 81 -6.92 3.62 -3.21
C LYS A 81 -6.87 3.41 -1.71
N LEU A 82 -7.92 3.80 -0.99
CA LEU A 82 -7.99 3.64 0.47
C LEU A 82 -8.00 2.15 0.86
N GLN A 83 -8.69 1.31 0.09
CA GLN A 83 -8.66 -0.13 0.27
C GLN A 83 -7.25 -0.70 0.04
N ALA A 84 -6.55 -0.28 -1.02
CA ALA A 84 -5.18 -0.71 -1.26
C ALA A 84 -4.20 -0.25 -0.16
N ILE A 85 -4.35 0.97 0.34
CA ILE A 85 -3.55 1.48 1.48
C ILE A 85 -3.81 0.64 2.73
N HIS A 86 -5.07 0.32 3.04
CA HIS A 86 -5.40 -0.55 4.18
C HIS A 86 -4.76 -1.93 4.04
N GLN A 87 -4.79 -2.52 2.84
CA GLN A 87 -4.10 -3.78 2.55
C GLN A 87 -2.58 -3.68 2.76
N TRP A 88 -1.95 -2.58 2.35
CA TRP A 88 -0.53 -2.36 2.61
C TRP A 88 -0.22 -2.25 4.10
N LEU A 89 -1.06 -1.56 4.87
CA LEU A 89 -0.92 -1.49 6.33
C LEU A 89 -0.99 -2.89 6.97
N LEU A 90 -1.93 -3.74 6.53
CA LEU A 90 -2.00 -5.14 6.99
C LEU A 90 -0.70 -5.90 6.68
N LEU A 91 -0.15 -5.72 5.48
CA LEU A 91 1.11 -6.36 5.07
C LEU A 91 2.34 -5.79 5.81
N MET A 92 2.28 -4.54 6.28
CA MET A 92 3.32 -3.96 7.14
C MET A 92 3.26 -4.56 8.55
N ALA A 93 2.06 -4.76 9.09
CA ALA A 93 1.86 -5.34 10.43
C ALA A 93 2.21 -6.83 10.48
N HIS A 94 1.70 -7.60 9.53
CA HIS A 94 1.86 -9.05 9.51
C HIS A 94 3.04 -9.44 8.63
N LYS A 95 4.21 -9.67 9.25
CA LYS A 95 5.47 -9.99 8.56
C LYS A 95 5.45 -11.34 7.82
N GLU A 96 4.58 -12.26 8.22
CA GLU A 96 4.38 -13.55 7.56
C GLU A 96 2.99 -13.60 6.89
N THR A 97 2.80 -14.57 5.98
CA THR A 97 1.61 -14.90 5.15
C THR A 97 0.24 -14.44 5.67
N PRO A 98 -0.71 -14.14 4.77
CA PRO A 98 -1.95 -13.42 5.09
C PRO A 98 -2.68 -14.10 6.25
N THR A 99 -2.76 -13.37 7.37
CA THR A 99 -3.65 -13.72 8.46
C THR A 99 -5.08 -13.71 7.92
N SER A 100 -5.92 -14.63 8.39
CA SER A 100 -7.37 -14.60 8.13
C SER A 100 -8.05 -13.35 8.71
N MET A 101 -7.28 -12.49 9.38
CA MET A 101 -7.70 -11.18 9.87
C MET A 101 -7.56 -10.14 8.77
N ASN A 102 -8.70 -9.63 8.34
CA ASN A 102 -8.81 -8.49 7.43
C ASN A 102 -8.81 -7.14 8.17
N ASP A 103 -8.53 -7.14 9.47
CA ASP A 103 -8.63 -5.96 10.35
C ASP A 103 -7.29 -5.73 11.05
N LEU A 104 -6.89 -4.46 11.20
CA LEU A 104 -5.69 -4.09 11.93
C LEU A 104 -5.99 -4.04 13.43
N SER A 105 -5.38 -4.91 14.22
CA SER A 105 -5.53 -4.87 15.67
C SER A 105 -4.88 -3.63 16.29
N PRO A 106 -5.22 -3.24 17.54
CA PRO A 106 -4.53 -2.14 18.23
C PRO A 106 -3.02 -2.36 18.36
N SER A 107 -2.59 -3.62 18.50
CA SER A 107 -1.16 -3.98 18.49
C SER A 107 -0.50 -3.77 17.13
N ASP A 108 -1.20 -4.10 16.04
CA ASP A 108 -0.70 -3.88 14.68
C ASP A 108 -0.53 -2.39 14.40
N LEU A 109 -1.55 -1.59 14.75
CA LEU A 109 -1.49 -0.13 14.63
C LEU A 109 -0.34 0.45 15.46
N ARG A 110 -0.12 -0.05 16.68
CA ARG A 110 1.03 0.35 17.50
C ARG A 110 2.36 0.02 16.82
N GLY A 111 2.49 -1.18 16.25
CA GLY A 111 3.70 -1.59 15.54
C GLY A 111 3.99 -0.71 14.32
N ILE A 112 2.97 -0.33 13.56
CA ILE A 112 3.09 0.53 12.38
C ILE A 112 3.44 1.97 12.76
N LEU A 113 2.79 2.51 13.80
CA LEU A 113 2.88 3.93 14.16
C LEU A 113 4.03 4.27 15.11
N ALA A 114 4.53 3.31 15.89
CA ALA A 114 5.61 3.52 16.85
C ALA A 114 6.87 4.19 16.26
N PRO A 115 7.34 3.87 15.04
CA PRO A 115 8.49 4.56 14.44
C PRO A 115 8.28 6.05 14.17
N TYR A 116 7.02 6.53 14.15
CA TYR A 116 6.65 7.90 13.82
C TYR A 116 6.16 8.69 15.03
N SER A 117 6.12 8.09 16.22
CA SER A 117 5.71 8.75 17.46
C SER A 117 6.81 8.66 18.52
N SER A 118 7.10 9.79 19.16
CA SER A 118 8.05 9.87 20.28
C SER A 118 7.38 9.73 21.66
N ASP A 119 6.04 9.84 21.72
CA ASP A 119 5.27 9.78 22.97
C ASP A 119 4.34 8.53 22.98
N PRO A 120 4.62 7.54 23.85
CA PRO A 120 3.78 6.34 23.99
C PRO A 120 2.34 6.61 24.46
N ALA A 121 2.12 7.66 25.26
CA ALA A 121 0.79 8.01 25.74
C ALA A 121 -0.04 8.64 24.62
N LEU A 122 0.56 9.57 23.87
CA LEU A 122 -0.06 10.14 22.66
C LEU A 122 -0.36 9.06 21.62
N LEU A 123 0.58 8.13 21.41
CA LEU A 123 0.39 7.00 20.49
C LEU A 123 -0.82 6.14 20.89
N SER A 124 -0.98 5.87 22.18
CA SER A 124 -2.13 5.10 22.68
C SER A 124 -3.45 5.84 22.47
N LEU A 125 -3.46 7.16 22.66
CA LEU A 125 -4.64 8.00 22.37
C LEU A 125 -4.98 8.01 20.87
N GLN A 126 -3.97 8.11 20.00
CA GLN A 126 -4.16 8.09 18.54
C GLN A 126 -4.74 6.75 18.06
N ILE A 127 -4.23 5.62 18.58
CA ILE A 127 -4.76 4.30 18.24
C ILE A 127 -6.22 4.17 18.68
N ASN A 128 -6.56 4.61 19.89
CA ASN A 128 -7.93 4.60 20.37
C ASN A 128 -8.85 5.52 19.56
N ASP A 129 -8.32 6.65 19.03
CA ASP A 129 -9.06 7.55 18.14
C ASP A 129 -9.31 6.93 16.76
N MET A 130 -8.42 6.06 16.27
CA MET A 130 -8.58 5.38 14.98
C MET A 130 -9.68 4.30 15.01
N LEU A 131 -9.88 3.65 16.16
CA LEU A 131 -10.89 2.60 16.29
C LEU A 131 -12.32 3.19 16.28
N PRO A 132 -13.29 2.49 15.66
CA PRO A 132 -14.69 2.95 15.63
C PRO A 132 -15.30 3.11 17.02
N THR A 133 -15.02 2.16 17.92
CA THR A 133 -15.52 2.12 19.29
C THR A 133 -14.44 1.61 20.24
N THR A 134 -14.61 1.85 21.54
CA THR A 134 -13.70 1.34 22.59
C THR A 134 -13.69 -0.18 22.73
N GLU A 135 -14.72 -0.86 22.20
CA GLU A 135 -14.84 -2.33 22.18
C GLU A 135 -14.36 -2.94 20.86
N SER A 136 -13.98 -2.11 19.89
CA SER A 136 -13.54 -2.58 18.57
C SER A 136 -12.25 -3.39 18.70
N THR A 137 -12.26 -4.61 18.17
CA THR A 137 -11.10 -5.51 18.18
C THR A 137 -10.10 -5.21 17.07
N GLY A 138 -10.48 -4.40 16.07
CA GLY A 138 -9.60 -3.98 14.99
C GLY A 138 -10.19 -2.89 14.10
N LEU A 139 -9.37 -2.42 13.17
CA LEU A 139 -9.70 -1.41 12.18
C LEU A 139 -9.88 -2.08 10.81
N SER A 140 -11.13 -2.24 10.38
CA SER A 140 -11.49 -2.75 9.06
C SER A 140 -11.26 -1.71 7.95
N ALA A 141 -11.24 -2.15 6.70
CA ALA A 141 -11.06 -1.25 5.55
C ALA A 141 -12.12 -0.13 5.48
N ALA A 142 -13.40 -0.46 5.75
CA ALA A 142 -14.47 0.53 5.76
C ALA A 142 -14.32 1.54 6.91
N ALA A 143 -13.93 1.06 8.09
CA ALA A 143 -13.66 1.91 9.25
C ALA A 143 -12.47 2.84 9.01
N PHE A 144 -11.38 2.33 8.41
CA PHE A 144 -10.24 3.12 7.99
C PHE A 144 -10.63 4.21 6.99
N ALA A 145 -11.37 3.83 5.94
CA ALA A 145 -11.83 4.79 4.92
C ALA A 145 -12.70 5.88 5.53
N SER A 146 -13.63 5.52 6.42
CA SER A 146 -14.46 6.48 7.17
C SER A 146 -13.60 7.40 8.04
N TYR A 147 -12.60 6.86 8.76
CA TYR A 147 -11.73 7.64 9.63
C TYR A 147 -10.98 8.75 8.87
N VAL A 148 -10.34 8.42 7.74
CA VAL A 148 -9.52 9.37 6.96
C VAL A 148 -10.32 10.34 6.10
N THR A 149 -11.62 10.09 5.89
CA THR A 149 -12.50 10.95 5.08
C THR A 149 -13.47 11.79 5.92
N THR A 150 -13.86 11.32 7.12
CA THR A 150 -14.91 11.97 7.92
C THR A 150 -14.43 12.42 9.31
N ARG A 151 -13.79 11.53 10.08
CA ARG A 151 -13.43 11.82 11.50
C ARG A 151 -12.16 12.65 11.61
N ARG A 152 -11.13 12.32 10.83
CA ARG A 152 -9.87 13.03 10.71
C ARG A 152 -9.57 13.23 9.22
N PRO A 153 -10.33 14.11 8.54
CA PRO A 153 -10.14 14.32 7.12
C PRO A 153 -8.74 14.85 6.88
N VAL A 154 -8.00 14.17 6.01
CA VAL A 154 -6.71 14.66 5.52
C VAL A 154 -7.02 15.66 4.40
N PRO A 155 -6.69 16.96 4.57
CA PRO A 155 -6.94 17.95 3.52
C PRO A 155 -6.24 17.53 2.22
N GLU A 156 -6.93 17.69 1.10
CA GLU A 156 -6.40 17.38 -0.25
C GLU A 156 -5.96 15.92 -0.45
N LEU A 157 -6.45 14.97 0.37
CA LEU A 157 -6.07 13.55 0.31
C LEU A 157 -6.15 12.96 -1.10
N ALA A 158 -7.25 13.20 -1.81
CA ALA A 158 -7.43 12.72 -3.18
C ALA A 158 -6.33 13.25 -4.12
N THR A 159 -5.98 14.53 -3.99
CA THR A 159 -4.92 15.17 -4.78
C THR A 159 -3.54 14.62 -4.40
N MET A 160 -3.24 14.50 -3.10
CA MET A 160 -1.96 13.93 -2.62
C MET A 160 -1.73 12.51 -3.14
N LEU A 161 -2.78 11.69 -3.19
CA LEU A 161 -2.72 10.31 -3.68
C LEU A 161 -2.73 10.19 -5.21
N SER A 162 -2.96 11.29 -5.94
CA SER A 162 -2.95 11.32 -7.41
C SER A 162 -1.75 12.08 -7.98
N GLN A 163 -0.98 12.82 -7.16
CA GLN A 163 0.19 13.56 -7.61
C GLN A 163 1.35 12.63 -7.97
N THR A 164 1.37 12.21 -9.23
CA THR A 164 2.59 11.82 -9.92
C THR A 164 3.24 13.09 -10.46
N LYS A 165 4.30 13.57 -9.80
CA LYS A 165 5.30 14.41 -10.48
C LYS A 165 6.32 13.50 -11.17
#